data_AF-A0AAU0WRS7-F1
#
_entry.id   AF-A0AAU0WRS7-F1
#
_cell.length_a   1.000
_cell.length_b   1.000
_cell.length_c   1.000
_cell.angle_alpha   90.00
_cell.angle_beta   90.00
_cell.angle_gamma   90.00
#
_symmetry.space_group_name_H-M   'P 1'
#
loop_
_entity.id
_entity.type
_entity.pdbx_description
1 polymer ?
#
loop_
_entity_poly.entity_id
_entity_poly.type
_entity_poly.pdbx_seq_one_letter_code
_entity_poly.pdbx_strand_id
1 'polypeptide(L)' 'MIKVEALGRIASGDEQGRYVYIQELADEPPSYLVLTAADPALKVAGSDEWVEDFASLEQFFDEGRWVVEWNQ' A
#
# COMPACT_ATOMS: atom_id res chain seq x y z
N MET A 1 -2.58 4.58 -10.70
CA MET A 1 -2.15 3.19 -10.96
C MET A 1 -1.35 2.73 -9.75
N ILE A 2 -1.73 1.59 -9.19
CA ILE A 2 -1.05 0.99 -8.03
C ILE A 2 0.25 0.33 -8.51
N LYS A 3 1.33 0.45 -7.74
CA LYS A 3 2.60 -0.22 -8.02
C LYS A 3 2.89 -1.26 -6.93
N VAL A 4 3.15 -2.48 -7.37
CA VAL A 4 3.57 -3.60 -6.53
C VAL A 4 5.09 -3.64 -6.47
N GLU A 5 5.65 -4.11 -5.35
CA GLU A 5 7.07 -4.08 -5.00
C GLU A 5 7.69 -2.67 -5.06
N ALA A 6 6.90 -1.66 -4.66
CA ALA A 6 7.30 -0.26 -4.73
C ALA A 6 6.88 0.52 -3.48
N LEU A 7 7.74 1.45 -3.07
CA LEU A 7 7.44 2.42 -2.02
C LEU A 7 6.83 3.68 -2.65
N GLY A 8 5.74 4.15 -2.07
CA GLY A 8 5.12 5.43 -2.40
C GLY A 8 4.76 6.23 -1.16
N ARG A 9 4.38 7.48 -1.38
CA ARG A 9 3.85 8.37 -0.34
C ARG A 9 2.37 8.65 -0.63
N ILE A 10 1.53 8.50 0.39
CA ILE A 10 0.09 8.80 0.29
C ILE A 10 -0.05 10.33 0.26
N ALA A 11 -0.35 10.88 -0.92
CA ALA A 11 -0.49 12.31 -1.15
C ALA A 11 -1.87 12.85 -0.76
N SER A 12 -2.90 11.99 -0.80
CA SER A 12 -4.28 12.32 -0.43
C SER A 12 -5.03 11.09 0.05
N GLY A 13 -6.13 11.31 0.77
CA GLY A 13 -6.97 10.28 1.38
C GLY A 13 -6.72 10.12 2.87
N ASP A 14 -7.21 9.02 3.41
CA ASP A 14 -6.92 8.61 4.77
C ASP A 14 -5.41 8.31 4.88
N GLU A 15 -4.82 8.42 6.07
CA GLU A 15 -3.37 8.22 6.24
C GLU A 15 -2.47 9.19 5.43
N GLN A 16 -3.01 10.31 4.93
CA GLN A 16 -2.24 11.31 4.16
C GLN A 16 -0.90 11.66 4.83
N GLY A 17 0.15 11.65 4.02
CA GLY A 17 1.52 11.97 4.42
C GLY A 17 2.35 10.76 4.83
N ARG A 18 1.72 9.61 5.13
CA ARG A 18 2.38 8.34 5.40
C ARG A 18 2.95 7.71 4.13
N TYR A 19 3.85 6.76 4.33
CA TYR A 19 4.44 5.93 3.28
C TYR A 19 3.67 4.63 3.17
N VAL A 20 3.59 4.10 1.95
CA VAL A 20 2.96 2.82 1.64
C VAL A 20 3.90 1.99 0.78
N TYR A 21 4.01 0.69 1.08
CA TYR A 21 4.66 -0.30 0.25
C TYR A 21 3.70 -1.46 -0.01
N ILE A 22 3.63 -1.89 -1.27
CA ILE A 22 2.79 -3.02 -1.65
C ILE A 22 3.71 -4.20 -1.93
N GLN A 23 3.57 -5.26 -1.14
CA GLN A 23 4.30 -6.51 -1.32
C GLN A 23 3.38 -7.55 -1.97
N GLU A 24 3.83 -8.23 -3.01
CA GLU A 24 3.20 -9.42 -3.56
C GLU A 24 3.63 -10.66 -2.76
N LEU A 25 2.67 -11.51 -2.41
CA LEU A 25 2.93 -12.78 -1.75
C LEU A 25 2.75 -13.92 -2.76
N ALA A 26 3.59 -14.94 -2.63
CA ALA A 26 3.65 -16.09 -3.53
C ALA A 26 2.53 -17.12 -3.24
N ASP A 27 1.28 -16.66 -3.19
CA ASP A 27 0.08 -17.48 -3.11
C ASP A 27 -0.45 -17.85 -4.51
N GLU A 28 -1.44 -18.74 -4.59
CA GLU A 28 -2.08 -19.14 -5.85
C GLU A 28 -3.61 -18.99 -5.74
N PRO A 29 -4.21 -17.89 -6.25
CA PRO A 29 -3.56 -16.75 -6.92
C PRO A 29 -2.75 -15.84 -5.95
N PRO A 30 -1.86 -14.97 -6.46
CA PRO A 30 -1.09 -14.06 -5.62
C PRO A 30 -1.98 -13.14 -4.79
N SER A 31 -1.62 -13.01 -3.51
CA SER A 31 -2.22 -12.06 -2.57
C SER A 31 -1.26 -10.88 -2.32
N TYR A 32 -1.71 -9.83 -1.64
CA TYR A 32 -0.91 -8.63 -1.43
C TYR A 32 -0.93 -8.19 0.02
N LEU A 33 0.22 -7.67 0.48
CA LEU A 33 0.38 -7.06 1.79
C LEU A 33 0.62 -5.55 1.60
N VAL A 34 -0.29 -4.75 2.15
CA VAL A 34 -0.20 -3.29 2.18
C VAL A 34 0.47 -2.88 3.47
N LEU A 35 1.69 -2.35 3.37
CA LEU A 35 2.46 -1.87 4.52
C LEU A 35 2.39 -0.35 4.55
N THR A 36 1.97 0.25 5.66
CA THR A 36 2.06 1.70 5.86
C THR A 36 2.94 2.07 7.03
N ALA A 37 3.59 3.24 6.97
CA ALA A 37 4.37 3.77 8.08
C ALA A 37 4.53 5.29 8.02
N ALA A 38 4.98 5.89 9.12
CA ALA A 38 5.29 7.32 9.18
C ALA A 38 6.62 7.68 8.48
N ASP A 39 7.46 6.69 8.15
CA ASP A 39 8.78 6.88 7.55
C ASP A 39 9.01 5.94 6.36
N PRO A 40 9.90 6.30 5.41
CA PRO A 40 10.11 5.53 4.19
C PRO A 40 10.83 4.20 4.41
N ALA A 41 11.42 3.95 5.59
CA ALA A 41 12.01 2.65 5.91
C ALA A 41 10.99 1.67 6.51
N LEU A 42 9.72 2.08 6.65
CA LEU A 42 8.61 1.29 7.20
C LEU A 42 8.84 0.81 8.64
N LYS A 43 9.43 1.66 9.50
CA LYS A 43 9.83 1.26 10.88
C LYS A 43 9.07 1.99 11.99
N VAL A 44 8.48 3.13 11.69
CA VAL A 44 7.86 4.03 12.66
C VAL A 44 6.36 4.04 12.46
N ALA A 45 5.62 3.73 13.53
CA ALA A 45 4.16 3.67 13.53
C ALA A 45 3.61 2.84 12.35
N GLY A 46 4.22 1.67 12.12
CA GLY A 46 3.87 0.78 11.02
C GLY A 46 2.53 0.08 11.21
N SER A 47 1.85 -0.20 10.10
CA SER A 47 0.68 -1.09 10.02
C SER A 47 0.84 -1.98 8.80
N ASP A 48 0.28 -3.18 8.87
CA ASP A 48 0.13 -4.07 7.74
C ASP A 48 -1.35 -4.46 7.57
N GLU A 49 -1.77 -4.64 6.32
CA GLU A 49 -3.09 -5.16 5.97
C GLU A 49 -2.95 -6.12 4.79
N TRP A 50 -3.59 -7.28 4.88
CA TRP A 50 -3.53 -8.31 3.84
C TRP A 50 -4.79 -8.27 3.00
N VAL A 51 -4.64 -8.38 1.68
CA VAL A 51 -5.75 -8.45 0.72
C VAL A 51 -5.59 -9.65 -0.20
N GLU A 52 -6.72 -10.31 -0.49
CA GLU A 52 -6.78 -11.60 -1.17
C GLU A 52 -6.30 -11.57 -2.62
N ASP A 53 -6.60 -10.47 -3.34
CA ASP A 53 -6.28 -10.32 -4.76
C ASP A 53 -6.12 -8.85 -5.17
N PHE A 54 -5.82 -8.61 -6.45
CA PHE A 54 -5.57 -7.27 -6.95
C PHE A 54 -6.84 -6.41 -6.99
N ALA A 55 -8.02 -7.02 -7.18
CA ALA A 55 -9.28 -6.30 -7.17
C ALA A 55 -9.60 -5.77 -5.76
N SER A 56 -9.33 -6.59 -4.74
CA SER A 56 -9.45 -6.22 -3.32
C SER A 56 -8.44 -5.14 -2.96
N LEU A 57 -7.23 -5.18 -3.52
CA LEU A 57 -6.24 -4.12 -3.37
C LEU A 57 -6.72 -2.78 -3.98
N GLU A 58 -7.32 -2.81 -5.17
CA GLU A 58 -7.90 -1.61 -5.78
C GLU A 58 -9.04 -1.04 -4.94
N GLN A 59 -9.92 -1.90 -4.42
CA GLN A 59 -11.00 -1.51 -3.52
C GLN A 59 -10.46 -0.87 -2.23
N PHE A 60 -9.42 -1.47 -1.62
CA PHE A 60 -8.78 -0.94 -0.42
C PHE A 60 -8.25 0.50 -0.64
N PHE A 61 -7.62 0.75 -1.78
CA PHE A 61 -7.17 2.09 -2.16
C PHE A 61 -8.34 3.07 -2.38
N ASP A 62 -9.44 2.62 -2.98
CA ASP A 62 -10.62 3.45 -3.22
C ASP A 62 -11.33 3.81 -1.91
N GLU A 63 -11.49 2.86 -0.99
CA GLU A 63 -12.07 3.07 0.34
C GLU A 63 -11.28 4.11 1.15
N GLY A 64 -9.94 3.99 1.14
CA GLY A 64 -9.05 4.99 1.74
C GLY A 64 -8.99 6.31 0.98
N ARG A 65 -9.54 6.38 -0.24
CA ARG A 65 -9.42 7.51 -1.19
C ARG A 65 -7.96 7.87 -1.47
N TRP A 66 -7.11 6.86 -1.58
CA TRP A 66 -5.66 7.04 -1.67
C TRP A 66 -5.22 7.49 -3.04
N VAL A 67 -4.47 8.59 -3.06
CA VAL A 67 -3.64 8.98 -4.19
C VAL A 67 -2.19 8.84 -3.76
N VAL A 68 -1.43 7.96 -4.42
CA VAL A 68 -0.06 7.65 -4.05
C VAL A 68 0.92 8.20 -5.07
N GLU A 69 1.90 8.96 -4.59
CA GLU A 69 3.08 9.37 -5.32
C GLU A 69 4.16 8.30 -5.16
N TRP A 70 4.37 7.52 -6.21
CA TRP A 70 5.37 6.44 -6.20
C TRP A 70 6.76 6.99 -6.47
N ASN A 71 7.74 6.58 -5.66
CA ASN A 71 9.14 6.85 -5.97
C ASN A 71 9.52 6.01 -7.20
N GLN A 72 10.26 6.62 -8.14
CA GLN A 72 10.73 5.94 -9.36
C GLN A 72 11.85 4.96 -9.09
#